data_AF-A0A1C0TUF8-F1
#
_entry.id   AF-A0A1C0TUF8-F1
#
_cell.length_a   1.000
_cell.length_b   1.000
_cell.length_c   1.000
_cell.angle_alpha   90.00
_cell.angle_beta   90.00
_cell.angle_gamma   90.00
#
_symmetry.space_group_name_H-M   'P 1'
#
loop_
_entity.id
_entity.type
_entity.pdbx_description
1 polymer ?
#
loop_
_entity_poly.entity_id
_entity_poly.type
_entity_poly.pdbx_seq_one_letter_code
_entity_poly.pdbx_strand_id
1 'polypeptide(L)'
;MKTSAFMRAALVAGVAAFSLSATATENSSSSATYKVCYYKLTAAHSNSTAPLWETKTVRASQKCPPSWTIAGPGGWAPGGVYIYQYYTFR
;
A
#
# COMPACT_ATOMS: atom_id res chain seq x y z
N MET A 1 -2.22 -41.96 16.47
CA MET A 1 -1.38 -41.21 15.51
C MET A 1 -2.29 -40.15 14.89
N LYS A 2 -2.24 -38.85 15.22
CA LYS A 2 -1.14 -37.89 15.05
C LYS A 2 -1.32 -36.75 16.05
N THR A 3 -0.22 -36.26 16.59
CA THR A 3 -0.06 -35.39 17.76
C THR A 3 -0.41 -33.92 17.54
N SER A 4 -1.01 -33.37 18.60
CA SER A 4 -0.91 -32.03 19.19
C SER A 4 0.00 -30.97 18.55
N ALA A 5 -0.51 -29.74 18.47
CA ALA A 5 0.25 -28.53 18.79
C ALA A 5 -0.72 -27.39 19.18
N PHE A 6 -1.24 -27.43 20.42
CA PHE A 6 -1.76 -26.22 21.06
C PHE A 6 -0.56 -25.32 21.35
N MET A 7 -0.46 -24.22 20.60
CA MET A 7 0.61 -23.25 20.73
C MET A 7 0.49 -22.55 22.08
N ARG A 8 1.44 -22.82 22.97
CA ARG A 8 1.55 -22.21 24.29
C ARG A 8 1.84 -20.72 24.13
N ALA A 9 0.90 -19.88 24.57
CA ALA A 9 1.16 -18.46 24.77
C ALA A 9 2.15 -18.29 25.92
N ALA A 10 3.40 -17.98 25.60
CA ALA A 10 4.38 -17.55 26.59
C ALA A 10 4.15 -16.07 26.89
N LEU A 11 3.67 -15.78 28.10
CA LEU A 11 3.66 -14.44 28.69
C LEU A 11 5.11 -14.08 29.03
N VAL A 12 5.73 -13.25 28.20
CA VAL A 12 7.00 -12.58 28.54
C VAL A 12 6.66 -11.14 28.90
N ALA A 13 6.68 -10.84 30.20
CA ALA A 13 6.66 -9.49 30.73
C ALA A 13 8.06 -8.88 30.53
N GLY A 14 8.17 -7.83 29.71
CA GLY A 14 9.44 -7.13 29.49
C GLY A 14 9.30 -5.95 28.54
N VAL A 15 9.41 -4.74 29.11
CA VAL A 15 9.53 -3.42 28.47
C VAL A 15 8.35 -3.01 27.57
N ALA A 16 7.52 -2.09 28.09
CA ALA A 16 6.47 -1.43 27.33
C ALA A 16 7.07 -0.49 26.27
N ALA A 17 7.33 -1.01 25.08
CA ALA A 17 7.38 -0.22 23.86
C ALA A 17 6.07 -0.46 23.11
N PHE A 18 5.14 0.47 23.24
CA PHE A 18 3.87 0.50 22.51
C PHE A 18 4.15 0.80 21.04
N SER A 19 4.60 -0.22 20.31
CA SER A 19 4.62 -0.19 18.85
C SER A 19 3.21 -0.48 18.35
N LEU A 20 2.33 0.53 18.39
CA LEU A 20 1.06 0.48 17.67
C LEU A 20 1.35 0.45 16.16
N SER A 21 1.44 -0.73 15.59
CA SER A 21 1.42 -0.91 14.15
C SER A 21 -0.02 -0.78 13.66
N ALA A 22 -0.32 0.29 12.92
CA ALA A 22 -1.60 0.45 12.26
C ALA A 22 -1.72 -0.56 11.12
N THR A 23 -2.27 -1.74 11.40
CA THR A 23 -2.74 -2.68 10.38
C THR A 23 -4.01 -2.13 9.77
N ALA A 24 -3.91 -1.45 8.63
CA ALA A 24 -5.06 -1.22 7.76
C ALA A 24 -5.55 -2.57 7.24
N THR A 25 -6.72 -3.02 7.70
CA THR A 25 -7.38 -4.22 7.16
C THR A 25 -7.87 -3.91 5.75
N GLU A 26 -7.12 -4.34 4.75
CA GLU A 26 -7.57 -4.32 3.36
C GLU A 26 -8.69 -5.36 3.21
N ASN A 27 -9.96 -4.92 3.07
CA ASN A 27 -11.08 -5.81 2.76
C ASN A 27 -10.87 -6.38 1.35
N SER A 28 -10.18 -7.51 1.29
CA SER A 28 -9.79 -8.17 0.06
C SER A 28 -11.00 -8.94 -0.46
N SER A 29 -11.61 -8.45 -1.54
CA SER A 29 -12.60 -9.26 -2.26
C SER A 29 -11.85 -10.44 -2.90
N SER A 30 -12.00 -11.64 -2.32
CA SER A 30 -11.32 -12.87 -2.77
C SER A 30 -11.60 -13.24 -4.23
N SER A 31 -12.58 -12.59 -4.86
CA SER A 31 -12.99 -12.82 -6.25
C SER A 31 -12.42 -11.78 -7.22
N ALA A 32 -11.78 -10.70 -6.75
CA ALA A 32 -11.28 -9.62 -7.61
C ALA A 32 -9.95 -9.97 -8.28
N THR A 33 -9.85 -9.70 -9.58
CA THR A 33 -8.64 -9.97 -10.38
C THR A 33 -7.60 -8.87 -10.24
N TYR A 34 -8.05 -7.62 -10.08
CA TYR A 34 -7.22 -6.44 -10.05
C TYR A 34 -7.53 -5.57 -8.84
N LYS A 35 -6.60 -4.67 -8.54
CA LYS A 35 -6.89 -3.50 -7.71
C LYS A 35 -6.34 -2.25 -8.35
N VAL A 36 -7.04 -1.15 -8.12
CA VAL A 36 -6.68 0.19 -8.61
C VAL A 36 -6.20 1.00 -7.42
N CYS A 37 -4.98 1.50 -7.53
CA CYS A 37 -4.29 2.32 -6.52
C CYS A 37 -4.41 3.79 -6.92
N TYR A 38 -4.89 4.64 -6.03
CA TYR A 38 -5.05 6.08 -6.26
C TYR A 38 -3.95 6.86 -5.56
N TYR A 39 -3.33 7.77 -6.31
CA TYR A 39 -2.25 8.63 -5.85
C TYR A 39 -2.64 10.09 -6.01
N LYS A 40 -2.31 10.90 -5.01
CA LYS A 40 -2.44 12.36 -5.09
C LYS A 40 -1.05 12.97 -5.28
N LEU A 41 -0.93 13.88 -6.23
CA LEU A 41 0.26 14.70 -6.42
C LEU A 41 0.45 15.60 -5.19
N THR A 42 1.61 15.49 -4.54
CA THR A 42 1.95 16.27 -3.35
C THR A 42 3.03 17.31 -3.62
N ALA A 43 3.90 17.06 -4.59
CA ALA A 43 4.93 17.98 -5.01
C ALA A 43 5.19 17.82 -6.50
N ALA A 44 5.18 18.94 -7.22
CA ALA A 44 5.56 18.98 -8.62
C ALA A 44 6.32 20.27 -8.90
N HIS A 45 7.26 20.19 -9.85
CA HIS A 45 7.90 21.37 -10.38
C HIS A 45 6.88 22.25 -11.14
N SER A 46 7.11 23.56 -11.20
CA SER A 46 6.19 24.52 -11.85
C SER A 46 5.89 24.20 -13.31
N ASN A 47 6.84 23.55 -13.99
CA ASN A 47 6.71 23.12 -15.39
C ASN A 47 6.27 21.66 -15.57
N SER A 48 5.85 20.98 -14.49
CA SER A 48 5.38 19.59 -14.61
C SER A 48 3.99 19.55 -15.25
N THR A 49 3.82 18.63 -16.20
CA THR A 49 2.51 18.33 -16.79
C THR A 49 1.82 17.15 -16.10
N ALA A 50 2.32 16.72 -14.93
CA ALA A 50 1.74 15.61 -14.20
C ALA A 50 0.34 15.97 -13.68
N PRO A 51 -0.66 15.08 -13.83
CA PRO A 51 -1.99 15.34 -13.31
C PRO A 51 -2.00 15.35 -11.78
N LEU A 52 -3.01 16.01 -11.19
CA LEU A 52 -3.18 16.06 -9.73
C LEU A 52 -3.44 14.67 -9.13
N TRP A 53 -4.05 13.78 -9.91
CA TRP A 53 -4.41 12.42 -9.51
C TRP A 53 -3.93 11.42 -10.54
N GLU A 54 -3.45 10.28 -10.07
CA GLU A 54 -3.07 9.13 -10.89
C GLU A 54 -3.67 7.86 -10.35
N THR A 55 -3.95 6.94 -11.27
CA THR A 55 -4.31 5.58 -10.94
C THR A 55 -3.32 4.58 -11.51
N LYS A 56 -2.90 3.60 -10.72
CA LYS A 56 -2.20 2.41 -11.22
C LYS A 56 -3.02 1.16 -10.95
N THR A 57 -3.19 0.34 -11.97
CA THR A 57 -3.83 -0.98 -11.84
C THR A 57 -2.76 -2.04 -11.65
N VAL A 58 -2.90 -2.84 -10.59
CA VAL A 58 -2.03 -3.99 -10.30
C VAL A 58 -2.90 -5.23 -10.09
N ARG A 59 -2.30 -6.43 -10.12
CA ARG A 59 -3.03 -7.65 -9.74
C ARG A 59 -3.47 -7.56 -8.28
N ALA A 60 -4.60 -8.17 -7.94
CA ALA A 60 -5.13 -8.15 -6.57
C ALA A 60 -4.13 -8.66 -5.51
N SER A 61 -3.26 -9.60 -5.89
CA SER A 61 -2.19 -10.16 -5.02
C SER A 61 -0.93 -9.29 -4.90
N GLN A 62 -0.76 -8.29 -5.76
CA GLN A 62 0.40 -7.40 -5.73
C GLN A 62 0.16 -6.25 -4.75
N LYS A 63 1.21 -5.65 -4.20
CA LYS A 63 1.09 -4.42 -3.41
C LYS A 63 1.01 -3.21 -4.34
N CYS A 64 0.22 -2.20 -3.96
CA CYS A 64 0.28 -0.90 -4.61
C CYS A 64 1.66 -0.31 -4.38
N PRO A 65 2.33 0.24 -5.41
CA PRO A 65 3.53 1.03 -5.19
C PRO A 65 3.26 2.14 -4.17
N PRO A 66 4.21 2.49 -3.30
CA PRO A 66 4.01 3.54 -2.30
C PRO A 66 3.91 4.94 -2.92
N SER A 67 4.47 5.12 -4.12
CA SER A 67 4.46 6.38 -4.85
C SER A 67 4.43 6.16 -6.37
N TRP A 68 4.09 7.22 -7.08
CA TRP A 68 4.32 7.36 -8.52
C TRP A 68 5.43 8.38 -8.78
N THR A 69 6.23 8.13 -9.80
CA THR A 69 7.33 9.02 -10.21
C THR A 69 6.89 9.93 -11.34
N ILE A 70 7.21 11.22 -11.23
CA ILE A 70 6.97 12.23 -12.25
C ILE A 70 8.30 12.71 -12.83
N ALA A 71 8.31 13.15 -14.08
CA ALA A 71 9.47 13.77 -14.69
C ALA A 71 9.69 15.19 -14.14
N GLY A 72 10.93 15.53 -13.86
CA GLY A 72 11.39 16.86 -13.45
C GLY A 72 12.71 17.24 -14.11
N PRO A 73 13.21 18.46 -13.86
CA PRO A 73 14.40 19.00 -14.53
C PRO A 73 15.68 18.17 -14.34
N GLY A 74 15.78 17.43 -13.23
CA GLY A 74 16.91 16.56 -12.89
C GLY A 74 16.64 15.06 -13.06
N GLY A 75 15.54 14.67 -13.73
CA GLY A 75 15.14 13.27 -13.91
C GLY A 75 13.81 12.92 -13.23
N TRP A 76 13.60 11.64 -12.93
CA TRP A 76 12.36 11.14 -12.35
C TRP A 76 12.40 11.20 -10.82
N ALA A 77 11.39 11.81 -10.21
CA ALA A 77 11.27 11.92 -8.76
C ALA A 77 9.87 11.47 -8.29
N PRO A 78 9.73 10.93 -7.06
CA PRO A 78 8.42 10.62 -6.50
C PRO A 78 7.59 11.91 -6.35
N GLY A 79 6.47 12.00 -7.08
CA GLY A 79 5.64 13.21 -7.13
C GLY A 79 4.34 13.12 -6.32
N GLY A 80 3.91 11.90 -5.99
CA GLY A 80 2.66 11.72 -5.29
C GLY A 80 2.60 10.48 -4.43
N VAL A 81 1.66 10.56 -3.50
CA VAL A 81 1.54 9.70 -2.34
C VAL A 81 0.30 8.84 -2.52
N TYR A 82 0.43 7.56 -2.16
CA TYR A 82 -0.69 6.63 -2.10
C TYR A 82 -1.76 7.14 -1.13
N ILE A 83 -3.02 7.15 -1.58
CA ILE A 83 -4.16 7.58 -0.76
C ILE A 83 -5.05 6.39 -0.41
N TYR A 84 -5.54 5.67 -1.42
CA TYR A 84 -6.43 4.53 -1.23
C TYR A 84 -6.35 3.56 -2.41
N GLN A 85 -6.95 2.39 -2.24
CA GLN A 85 -7.14 1.41 -3.30
C GLN A 85 -8.55 0.84 -3.27
N TYR A 86 -9.00 0.33 -4.41
CA TYR A 86 -10.19 -0.53 -4.48
C TYR A 86 -9.95 -1.74 -5.37
N TYR A 87 -10.66 -2.83 -5.11
CA TYR A 87 -10.60 -4.06 -5.88
C TYR A 87 -11.59 -4.02 -7.05
N THR A 88 -11.22 -4.59 -8.19
CA THR A 88 -12.04 -4.64 -9.40
C THR A 88 -11.87 -5.96 -10.17
N PHE A 89 -12.89 -6.33 -10.94
CA PHE A 89 -13.02 -7.60 -11.66
C PHE A 89 -12.75 -7.48 -13.17
N ARG A 90 -12.18 -6.36 -13.60
CA ARG A 90 -12.02 -5.99 -15.01
C ARG A 90 -11.28 -7.03 -15.82
#